data_AF-A0A2W6ULV4-F1
#
_entry.id   AF-A0A2W6ULV4-F1
#
_cell.length_a   1.000
_cell.length_b   1.000
_cell.length_c   1.000
_cell.angle_alpha   90.00
_cell.angle_beta   90.00
_cell.angle_gamma   90.00
#
_symmetry.space_group_name_H-M   'P 1'
#
loop_
_entity.id
_entity.type
_entity.pdbx_description
1 polymer ?
#
loop_
_entity_poly.entity_id
_entity_poly.type
_entity_poly.pdbx_seq_one_letter_code
_entity_poly.pdbx_strand_id
1 'polypeptide(L)' 'PLLARLRENEWVTTFDQPSPSGPARKYYRLSPSGQVQLAQFRTYWTPFAASVTDLLGEDRDHD' A
#
# COMPACT_ATOMS: atom_id res chain seq x y z
N PRO A 1 9.39 6.90 8.32
CA PRO A 1 8.99 5.94 9.40
C PRO A 1 7.86 4.96 9.02
N LEU A 2 7.49 4.81 7.74
CA LEU A 2 6.48 3.82 7.32
C LEU A 2 7.10 2.47 6.95
N LEU A 3 8.16 2.48 6.13
CA LEU A 3 8.87 1.27 5.71
C LEU A 3 9.45 0.47 6.88
N ALA A 4 9.90 1.15 7.93
CA ALA A 4 10.36 0.51 9.16
C ALA A 4 9.23 -0.31 9.82
N ARG A 5 8.04 0.29 9.93
CA ARG A 5 6.84 -0.33 10.52
C ARG A 5 6.32 -1.50 9.67
N LEU A 6 6.32 -1.35 8.35
CA LEU A 6 5.94 -2.44 7.44
C LEU A 6 6.88 -3.64 7.57
N ARG A 7 8.17 -3.41 7.85
CA ARG A 7 9.16 -4.46 8.09
C ARG A 7 9.01 -5.06 9.49
N GLU A 8 8.76 -4.26 10.51
CA GLU A 8 8.48 -4.72 11.88
C GLU A 8 7.23 -5.63 11.93
N ASN A 9 6.23 -5.34 11.10
CA ASN A 9 5.04 -6.18 10.92
C ASN A 9 5.26 -7.37 9.97
N GLU A 10 6.48 -7.59 9.48
CA GLU A 10 6.83 -8.64 8.53
C GLU A 10 6.06 -8.59 7.19
N TRP A 11 5.45 -7.45 6.85
CA TRP A 11 4.70 -7.28 5.59
C TRP A 11 5.60 -6.97 4.40
N VAL A 12 6.84 -6.55 4.64
CA VAL A 12 7.86 -6.38 3.60
C VAL A 12 9.18 -7.02 3.99
N THR A 13 9.84 -7.61 3.00
CA THR A 13 11.23 -8.06 3.09
C THR A 13 12.16 -7.07 2.39
N THR A 14 13.39 -6.93 2.88
CA THR A 14 14.43 -6.10 2.25
C THR A 14 15.45 -6.95 1.51
N PHE A 15 15.90 -6.49 0.35
CA PHE A 15 17.02 -7.08 -0.38
C PHE A 15 17.88 -5.99 -0.99
N ASP A 16 19.19 -6.21 -1.06
CA ASP A 16 20.12 -5.29 -1.71
C ASP A 16 20.27 -5.68 -3.18
N GLN A 17 20.23 -4.69 -4.07
CA GLN A 17 20.44 -4.87 -5.49
C GLN A 17 21.68 -4.08 -5.94
N PRO A 18 22.63 -4.71 -6.66
CA PRO A 18 23.75 -4.01 -7.27
C PRO A 18 23.25 -2.91 -8.22
N SER A 19 23.88 -1.74 -8.14
CA SER A 19 23.61 -0.62 -9.04
C SER A 19 24.76 -0.53 -10.06
N PRO A 20 24.48 -0.47 -11.38
CA PRO A 20 25.52 -0.39 -12.41
C PRO A 20 26.44 0.84 -12.31
N SER A 21 25.98 1.90 -11.65
CA SER A 21 26.64 3.21 -11.64
C SER A 21 26.72 3.85 -10.25
N GLY A 22 26.65 3.06 -9.17
CA GLY A 22 26.69 3.63 -7.81
C GLY A 22 26.56 2.61 -6.68
N PRO A 23 26.32 3.08 -5.44
CA PRO A 23 26.19 2.21 -4.28
C PRO A 23 24.99 1.27 -4.40
N ALA A 24 25.07 0.12 -3.74
CA ALA A 24 23.98 -0.85 -3.66
C ALA A 24 22.71 -0.18 -3.13
N ARG A 25 21.56 -0.49 -3.75
CA ARG A 25 20.26 0.05 -3.35
C ARG A 25 19.49 -1.00 -2.58
N LYS A 26 18.92 -0.59 -1.46
CA LYS A 26 17.99 -1.41 -0.69
C LYS A 26 16.60 -1.34 -1.29
N TYR A 27 16.07 -2.46 -1.74
CA TYR A 27 14.72 -2.61 -2.26
C TYR A 27 13.84 -3.37 -1.27
N TYR A 28 12.53 -3.17 -1.42
CA TYR A 28 11.51 -3.79 -0.59
C TYR A 28 10.58 -4.60 -1.48
N ARG A 29 10.13 -5.74 -0.98
CA ARG A 29 9.12 -6.59 -1.63
C ARG A 29 8.09 -6.99 -0.59
N LEU A 30 6.82 -7.11 -0.98
CA LEU A 30 5.81 -7.71 -0.12
C LEU A 30 6.18 -9.15 0.20
N SER A 31 6.14 -9.50 1.48
CA SER A 31 6.15 -10.89 1.93
C SER A 31 4.80 -11.56 1.60
N PRO A 32 4.68 -12.89 1.73
CA PRO A 32 3.38 -13.56 1.64
C PRO A 32 2.33 -12.98 2.61
N SER A 33 2.71 -12.70 3.86
CA SER A 33 1.81 -12.07 4.84
C SER A 33 1.46 -10.62 4.44
N GLY A 34 2.40 -9.88 3.86
CA GLY A 34 2.14 -8.54 3.32
C GLY A 34 1.18 -8.52 2.15
N GLN A 35 1.21 -9.55 1.30
CA GLN A 35 0.22 -9.70 0.20
C GLN A 35 -1.18 -9.96 0.76
N VAL A 36 -1.31 -10.83 1.76
CA VAL A 36 -2.58 -11.07 2.47
C VAL A 36 -3.08 -9.79 3.12
N GLN A 37 -2.23 -9.08 3.83
CA GLN A 37 -2.60 -7.82 4.48
C GLN A 37 -3.04 -6.76 3.48
N LEU A 38 -2.34 -6.64 2.33
CA LEU A 38 -2.73 -5.71 1.28
C LEU A 38 -4.10 -6.07 0.68
N ALA A 39 -4.35 -7.36 0.46
CA ALA A 39 -5.66 -7.81 0.00
C ALA A 39 -6.74 -7.45 1.01
N GLN A 40 -6.52 -7.71 2.31
CA GLN A 40 -7.45 -7.35 3.37
C GLN A 40 -7.69 -5.83 3.43
N PHE A 41 -6.64 -5.02 3.37
CA PHE A 41 -6.77 -3.56 3.34
C PHE A 41 -7.66 -3.07 2.19
N ARG A 42 -7.50 -3.66 1.00
CA ARG A 42 -8.35 -3.34 -0.16
C ARG A 42 -9.82 -3.65 0.10
N THR A 43 -10.14 -4.73 0.81
CA THR A 43 -11.54 -5.07 1.14
C THR A 43 -12.22 -4.02 2.01
N TYR A 44 -11.46 -3.30 2.85
CA TYR A 44 -11.99 -2.19 3.66
C TYR A 44 -11.97 -0.86 2.90
N TRP A 45 -10.92 -0.61 2.13
CA TRP A 45 -10.73 0.65 1.43
C TRP A 45 -11.73 0.85 0.29
N THR A 46 -11.97 -0.17 -0.53
CA THR A 46 -12.87 -0.07 -1.68
C THR A 46 -14.29 0.38 -1.31
N PRO A 47 -15.00 -0.24 -0.35
CA PRO A 47 -16.35 0.21 0.01
C PRO A 47 -16.33 1.60 0.64
N PHE A 48 -15.34 1.91 1.49
CA PHE A 48 -15.20 3.25 2.07
C PHE A 48 -15.05 4.33 0.98
N ALA A 49 -14.15 4.11 0.03
CA ALA A 49 -13.93 5.04 -1.08
C ALA A 49 -15.19 5.18 -1.94
N ALA A 50 -15.92 4.08 -2.19
CA ALA A 50 -17.20 4.12 -2.90
C ALA A 50 -18.23 4.97 -2.18
N SER A 51 -18.42 4.79 -0.86
CA SER A 51 -19.36 5.60 -0.07
C SER A 51 -19.02 7.09 -0.07
N VAL A 52 -17.73 7.44 0.04
CA VAL A 52 -17.30 8.85 -0.07
C VAL A 52 -17.54 9.39 -1.48
N THR A 53 -17.30 8.58 -2.51
CA THR A 53 -17.55 8.99 -3.90
C THR A 53 -19.02 9.25 -4.16
N ASP A 54 -19.89 8.40 -3.62
CA ASP A 54 -21.35 8.52 -3.73
C ASP A 54 -21.85 9.81 -3.07
N LEU A 55 -21.44 10.05 -1.81
CA LEU A 55 -21.77 11.26 -1.07
C LEU A 55 -21.37 12.55 -1.80
N LEU A 56 -20.20 12.55 -2.46
CA LEU A 56 -19.72 13.69 -3.24
C LEU A 56 -20.36 13.78 -4.65
N GLY A 57 -20.98 12.70 -5.11
CA GLY A 57 -21.72 12.63 -6.37
C GLY A 57 -23.13 13.18 -6.23
N GLU A 58 -23.81 12.91 -5.11
CA GLU A 58 -25.15 13.43 -4.79
C GLU A 58 -25.18 14.97 -4.74
N ASP A 59 -24.10 15.63 -4.30
CA ASP A 59 -23.96 17.10 -4.32
C ASP A 59 -23.99 17.70 -5.74
N ARG A 60 -23.78 16.92 -6.80
CA ARG A 60 -23.77 17.41 -8.19
C ARG A 60 -25.11 17.30 -8.92
N ASP A 61 -26.04 16.49 -8.40
CA ASP A 61 -27.34 16.26 -9.02
C ASP A 61 -28.45 17.14 -8.39
N HIS A 62 -28.10 18.00 -7.44
CA HIS A 62 -29.00 18.95 -6.75
C HIS A 62 -28.70 20.41 -7.09
N ASP A 63 -28.42 20.70 -8.36
CA ASP A 63 -28.37 22.03 -9.00
C ASP A 63 -29.20 22.00 -10.31
#